data_AF-A0A3Q0KQH9-F1
#
_entry.id   AF-A0A3Q0KQH9-F1
#
_cell.length_a   1.000
_cell.length_b   1.000
_cell.length_c   1.000
_cell.angle_alpha   90.00
_cell.angle_beta   90.00
_cell.angle_gamma   90.00
#
_symmetry.space_group_name_H-M   'P 1'
#
loop_
_entity.id
_entity.type
_entity.pdbx_description
1 polymer ?
#
loop_
_entity_poly.entity_id
_entity_poly.type
_entity_poly.pdbx_seq_one_letter_code
_entity_poly.pdbx_strand_id
1 'polypeptide(L)'
;MATQPKVPRPSNDTGADGELSSTNTLIDEIEEVQNAIDNLNEQASEEILKVEQKFNKMRQPHFEKRCELISKIPNFWLTTFINHPQLSDLLTSNDESVLKHLKKVEVQEFEDIKSGFRINFVGFNR
;
A
#
# COMPACT_ATOMS: atom_id res chain seq x y z
N MET A 1 41.35 -19.86 -65.59
CA MET A 1 41.96 -19.60 -64.27
C MET A 1 42.17 -18.09 -64.16
N ALA A 2 41.32 -17.39 -63.41
CA ALA A 2 41.43 -15.96 -63.17
C ALA A 2 41.29 -15.72 -61.67
N THR A 3 42.36 -15.20 -61.06
CA THR A 3 42.48 -14.91 -59.63
C THR A 3 41.68 -13.66 -59.31
N GLN A 4 40.74 -13.73 -58.36
CA GLN A 4 40.08 -12.53 -57.83
C GLN A 4 40.91 -11.91 -56.68
N PRO A 5 40.89 -10.57 -56.51
CA PRO A 5 41.68 -9.90 -55.49
C PRO A 5 41.02 -10.03 -54.11
N LYS A 6 41.85 -10.25 -53.08
CA LYS A 6 41.43 -10.32 -51.68
C LYS A 6 41.15 -8.91 -51.16
N VAL A 7 39.87 -8.58 -50.94
CA VAL A 7 39.46 -7.31 -50.34
C VAL A 7 39.93 -7.29 -48.88
N PRO A 8 40.71 -6.28 -48.43
CA PRO A 8 41.10 -6.17 -47.03
C PRO A 8 39.87 -5.87 -46.17
N ARG A 9 39.71 -6.62 -45.08
CA ARG A 9 38.74 -6.31 -44.03
C ARG A 9 39.20 -5.03 -43.32
N PRO A 10 38.38 -3.98 -43.18
CA PRO A 10 38.75 -2.88 -42.31
C PRO A 10 38.72 -3.40 -40.88
N SER A 11 39.89 -3.46 -40.25
CA SER A 11 40.01 -3.65 -38.81
C SER A 11 39.49 -2.38 -38.14
N ASN A 12 38.21 -2.35 -37.79
CA ASN A 12 37.68 -1.39 -36.83
C ASN A 12 38.03 -1.92 -35.44
N ASP A 13 39.24 -1.64 -35.00
CA ASP A 13 39.73 -2.03 -33.67
C ASP A 13 40.41 -0.82 -33.03
N THR A 14 39.64 0.26 -32.80
CA THR A 14 40.09 1.42 -32.00
C THR A 14 38.99 2.37 -31.51
N GLY A 15 37.70 2.02 -31.63
CA GLY A 15 36.58 2.92 -31.27
C GLY A 15 35.79 2.56 -30.00
N ALA A 16 35.93 1.34 -29.49
CA ALA A 16 35.03 0.81 -28.46
C ALA A 16 35.31 1.36 -27.05
N ASP A 17 36.57 1.66 -26.72
CA ASP A 17 36.96 1.98 -25.33
C ASP A 17 36.53 3.40 -24.89
N GLY A 18 36.51 4.37 -25.82
CA GLY A 18 36.10 5.76 -25.54
C GLY A 18 34.58 5.94 -25.44
N GLU A 19 33.81 5.22 -26.27
CA GLU A 19 32.36 5.19 -26.17
C GLU A 19 31.91 4.49 -24.89
N LEU A 20 32.54 3.37 -24.52
CA LEU A 20 32.23 2.63 -23.29
C LEU A 20 32.46 3.50 -22.04
N SER A 21 33.57 4.25 -21.98
CA SER A 21 33.86 5.15 -20.86
C SER A 21 32.87 6.32 -20.76
N SER A 22 32.41 6.85 -21.89
CA SER A 22 31.40 7.92 -21.95
C SER A 22 30.01 7.40 -21.58
N THR A 23 29.69 6.15 -21.93
CA THR A 23 28.43 5.53 -21.51
C THR A 23 28.39 5.22 -20.02
N ASN A 24 29.51 4.80 -19.42
CA ASN A 24 29.57 4.53 -17.97
C ASN A 24 29.39 5.81 -17.15
N THR A 25 30.01 6.91 -17.56
CA THR A 25 29.83 8.22 -16.89
C THR A 25 28.37 8.70 -16.96
N LEU A 26 27.69 8.52 -18.10
CA LEU A 26 26.26 8.82 -18.20
C LEU A 26 25.39 7.90 -17.31
N ILE A 27 25.78 6.64 -17.13
CA ILE A 27 25.07 5.72 -16.22
C ILE A 27 25.23 6.19 -14.77
N ASP A 28 26.43 6.61 -14.37
CA ASP A 28 26.68 7.15 -13.02
C ASP A 28 25.85 8.42 -12.76
N GLU A 29 25.77 9.33 -13.74
CA GLU A 29 24.92 10.54 -13.66
C GLU A 29 23.43 10.18 -13.55
N ILE A 30 22.95 9.17 -14.29
CA ILE A 30 21.57 8.69 -14.20
C ILE A 30 21.31 8.08 -12.81
N GLU A 31 22.26 7.33 -12.26
CA GLU A 31 22.14 6.75 -10.92
C GLU A 31 22.03 7.84 -9.86
N GLU A 32 22.81 8.92 -9.96
CA GLU A 32 22.70 10.06 -9.06
C GLU A 32 21.31 10.72 -9.11
N VAL A 33 20.75 10.89 -10.32
CA VAL A 33 19.40 11.44 -10.49
C VAL A 33 18.33 10.50 -9.93
N GLN A 34 18.45 9.19 -10.14
CA GLN A 34 17.50 8.22 -9.59
C GLN A 34 17.54 8.17 -8.07
N ASN A 35 18.73 8.24 -7.47
CA ASN A 35 18.89 8.34 -6.02
C ASN A 35 18.21 9.61 -5.47
N ALA A 36 18.28 10.73 -6.18
CA ALA A 36 17.57 11.95 -5.80
C ALA A 36 16.03 11.80 -5.89
N ILE A 37 15.53 11.11 -6.91
CA ILE A 37 14.09 10.81 -7.08
C ILE A 37 13.60 9.90 -5.95
N ASP A 38 14.34 8.85 -5.63
CA ASP A 38 13.99 7.91 -4.56
C ASP A 38 13.96 8.60 -3.20
N ASN A 39 14.94 9.46 -2.91
CA ASN A 39 14.96 10.29 -1.71
C ASN A 39 13.75 11.24 -1.63
N LEU A 40 13.27 11.79 -2.76
CA LEU A 40 12.07 12.62 -2.79
C LEU A 40 10.80 11.78 -2.54
N ASN A 41 10.73 10.57 -3.10
CA ASN A 41 9.62 9.65 -2.86
C ASN A 41 9.54 9.19 -1.41
N GLU A 42 10.69 8.98 -0.76
CA GLU A 42 10.76 8.67 0.67
C GLU A 42 10.25 9.83 1.52
N GLN A 43 10.72 11.06 1.26
CA GLN A 43 10.21 12.26 1.95
C GLN A 43 8.70 12.45 1.76
N ALA A 44 8.19 12.26 0.54
CA ALA A 44 6.76 12.34 0.28
C ALA A 44 5.97 11.30 1.07
N SER A 45 6.49 10.07 1.15
CA SER A 45 5.88 8.98 1.93
C SER A 45 5.85 9.29 3.43
N GLU A 46 6.91 9.90 3.97
CA GLU A 46 6.98 10.35 5.36
C GLU A 46 5.99 11.48 5.67
N GLU A 47 5.86 12.46 4.79
CA GLU A 47 4.90 13.56 4.97
C GLU A 47 3.45 13.06 4.93
N ILE A 48 3.14 12.15 4.01
CA ILE A 48 1.83 11.48 3.96
C ILE A 48 1.57 10.73 5.27
N LEU A 49 2.56 10.00 5.79
CA LEU A 49 2.45 9.29 7.06
C LEU A 49 2.16 10.24 8.24
N LYS A 50 2.86 11.38 8.33
CA LYS A 50 2.63 12.37 9.38
C LYS A 50 1.22 12.94 9.32
N VAL A 51 0.72 13.21 8.11
CA VAL A 51 -0.66 13.69 7.90
C VAL A 51 -1.66 12.64 8.36
N GLU A 52 -1.48 11.38 7.95
CA GLU A 52 -2.40 10.30 8.32
C GLU A 52 -2.42 10.07 9.84
N GLN A 53 -1.25 10.02 10.48
CA GLN A 53 -1.14 9.89 11.94
C GLN A 53 -1.85 11.04 12.68
N LYS A 54 -1.70 12.28 12.20
CA LYS A 54 -2.37 13.45 12.78
C LYS A 54 -3.89 13.29 12.70
N PHE A 55 -4.41 12.96 11.52
CA PHE A 55 -5.85 12.84 11.33
C PHE A 55 -6.42 11.60 12.01
N ASN A 56 -5.67 10.50 12.13
CA ASN A 56 -6.08 9.34 12.92
C ASN A 56 -6.34 9.69 14.39
N LYS A 57 -5.41 10.42 15.02
CA LYS A 57 -5.59 10.89 16.40
C LYS A 57 -6.79 11.83 16.53
N MET A 58 -7.01 12.69 15.54
CA MET A 58 -8.18 13.57 15.52
C MET A 58 -9.50 12.82 15.30
N ARG A 59 -9.51 11.74 14.50
CA ARG A 59 -10.70 10.91 14.21
C ARG A 59 -11.08 10.03 15.40
N GLN A 60 -10.11 9.58 16.20
CA GLN A 60 -10.33 8.67 17.34
C GLN A 60 -11.46 9.10 18.30
N PRO A 61 -11.49 10.32 18.87
CA PRO A 61 -12.58 10.71 19.78
C PRO A 61 -13.95 10.73 19.10
N HIS A 62 -14.00 10.99 17.79
CA HIS A 62 -15.25 10.93 17.04
C HIS A 62 -15.71 9.48 16.82
N PHE A 63 -14.78 8.55 16.56
CA PHE A 63 -15.10 7.13 16.48
C PHE A 63 -15.57 6.57 17.82
N GLU A 64 -14.97 6.95 18.93
CA GLU A 64 -15.39 6.58 20.28
C GLU A 64 -16.81 7.09 20.56
N LYS A 65 -17.07 8.38 20.33
CA LYS A 65 -18.41 8.97 20.48
C LYS A 65 -19.45 8.28 19.58
N ARG A 66 -19.08 7.95 18.33
CA ARG A 66 -19.97 7.20 17.42
C ARG A 66 -20.25 5.80 17.95
N CYS A 67 -19.26 5.10 18.50
CA CYS A 67 -19.45 3.78 19.12
C CYS A 67 -20.40 3.84 20.32
N GLU A 68 -20.29 4.88 21.16
CA GLU A 68 -21.21 5.10 22.29
C GLU A 68 -22.65 5.37 21.87
N LEU A 69 -22.86 6.04 20.74
CA LEU A 69 -24.20 6.27 20.20
C LEU A 69 -24.77 5.00 19.57
N ILE A 70 -23.95 4.28 18.80
CA ILE A 70 -24.32 3.00 18.19
C ILE A 70 -24.72 1.96 19.24
N SER A 71 -24.02 1.90 20.38
CA SER A 71 -24.31 0.92 21.44
C SER A 71 -25.71 1.06 22.04
N LYS A 72 -26.36 2.22 21.86
CA LYS A 72 -27.74 2.49 22.29
C LYS A 72 -28.78 1.99 21.28
N ILE A 73 -28.38 1.64 20.07
CA ILE A 73 -29.26 1.12 19.02
C ILE A 73 -29.22 -0.42 19.07
N PRO A 74 -30.33 -1.09 19.44
CA PRO A 74 -30.37 -2.54 19.48
C PRO A 74 -30.06 -3.17 18.11
N ASN A 75 -29.27 -4.25 18.09
CA ASN A 75 -28.93 -5.03 16.90
C ASN A 75 -28.29 -4.24 15.75
N PHE A 76 -27.76 -3.03 15.99
CA PHE A 76 -27.22 -2.16 14.93
C PHE A 76 -26.25 -2.89 13.99
N TRP A 77 -25.24 -3.58 14.54
CA TRP A 77 -24.23 -4.25 13.71
C TRP A 77 -24.79 -5.44 12.95
N LEU A 78 -25.66 -6.26 13.56
CA LEU A 78 -26.37 -7.32 12.84
C LEU A 78 -27.13 -6.74 11.65
N THR A 79 -27.97 -5.73 11.90
CA THR A 79 -28.74 -5.06 10.84
C THR A 79 -27.83 -4.46 9.77
N THR A 80 -26.69 -3.90 10.15
CA THR A 80 -25.73 -3.34 9.18
C THR A 80 -25.14 -4.44 8.29
N PHE A 81 -24.70 -5.55 8.87
CA PHE A 81 -24.06 -6.64 8.12
C PHE A 81 -25.03 -7.37 7.19
N ILE A 82 -26.25 -7.67 7.62
CA ILE A 82 -27.24 -8.38 6.78
C ILE A 82 -27.76 -7.53 5.62
N ASN A 83 -27.69 -6.21 5.73
CA ASN A 83 -28.14 -5.29 4.67
C ASN A 83 -26.99 -4.81 3.77
N HIS A 84 -25.74 -5.20 4.05
CA HIS A 84 -24.60 -4.78 3.24
C HIS A 84 -24.44 -5.70 2.02
N PRO A 85 -24.50 -5.18 0.77
CA PRO A 85 -24.61 -5.99 -0.45
C PRO A 85 -23.58 -7.10 -0.63
N GLN A 86 -22.34 -6.87 -0.18
CA GLN A 86 -21.27 -7.87 -0.33
C GLN A 86 -21.09 -8.75 0.92
N LEU A 87 -21.57 -8.32 2.07
CA LEU A 87 -21.33 -9.02 3.32
C LEU A 87 -22.50 -9.92 3.68
N SER A 88 -23.73 -9.55 3.30
CA SER A 88 -24.94 -10.37 3.49
C SER A 88 -24.76 -11.77 2.92
N ASP A 89 -24.17 -11.87 1.74
CA ASP A 89 -23.99 -13.13 1.01
C ASP A 89 -22.94 -14.06 1.66
N LEU A 90 -22.13 -13.52 2.58
CA LEU A 90 -21.12 -14.27 3.34
C LEU A 90 -21.67 -14.81 4.67
N LEU A 91 -22.86 -14.38 5.09
CA LEU A 91 -23.42 -14.72 6.40
C LEU A 91 -24.36 -15.92 6.28
N THR A 92 -24.19 -16.86 7.21
CA THR A 92 -25.14 -17.95 7.41
C THR A 92 -26.13 -17.61 8.51
N SER A 93 -27.22 -18.38 8.60
CA SER A 93 -28.19 -18.25 9.69
C SER A 93 -27.56 -18.45 11.08
N ASN A 94 -26.48 -19.23 11.18
CA ASN A 94 -25.73 -19.38 12.42
C ASN A 94 -24.97 -18.09 12.77
N ASP A 95 -24.34 -17.46 11.78
CA ASP A 95 -23.60 -16.21 11.99
C ASP A 95 -24.53 -15.07 12.44
N GLU A 96 -25.74 -14.99 11.88
CA GLU A 96 -26.75 -14.03 12.34
C GLU A 96 -27.06 -14.19 13.83
N SER A 97 -27.15 -15.43 14.33
CA SER A 97 -27.41 -15.70 15.75
C SER A 97 -26.26 -15.21 16.65
N VAL A 98 -25.02 -15.33 16.17
CA VAL A 98 -23.82 -14.87 16.85
C VAL A 98 -23.72 -13.33 16.79
N LEU A 99 -23.99 -12.74 15.63
CA LEU A 99 -23.97 -11.29 15.38
C LEU A 99 -25.01 -10.52 16.19
N LYS A 100 -26.11 -11.15 16.67
CA LYS A 100 -27.02 -10.55 17.66
C LYS A 100 -26.30 -10.10 18.94
N HIS A 101 -25.20 -10.76 19.29
CA HIS A 101 -24.43 -10.43 20.48
C HIS A 101 -23.35 -9.38 20.20
N LEU A 102 -23.02 -9.10 18.94
CA LEU A 102 -22.00 -8.13 18.56
C LEU A 102 -22.40 -6.72 19.01
N LYS A 103 -21.56 -6.09 19.85
CA LYS A 103 -21.80 -4.77 20.43
C LYS A 103 -21.01 -3.68 19.75
N LYS A 104 -19.79 -3.98 19.31
CA LYS A 104 -18.87 -3.00 18.73
C LYS A 104 -18.05 -3.65 17.62
N VAL A 105 -17.92 -2.94 16.51
CA VAL A 105 -16.88 -3.18 15.50
C VAL A 105 -15.97 -1.97 15.51
N GLU A 106 -14.67 -2.22 15.59
CA GLU A 106 -13.66 -1.18 15.65
C GLU A 106 -12.55 -1.47 14.65
N VAL A 107 -12.23 -0.49 13.81
CA VAL A 107 -11.06 -0.54 12.93
C VAL A 107 -9.98 0.29 13.59
N GLN A 108 -8.89 -0.37 13.98
CA GLN A 108 -7.73 0.25 14.59
C GLN A 108 -6.60 0.28 13.57
N GLU A 109 -6.17 1.47 13.22
CA GLU A 109 -4.98 1.68 12.38
C GLU A 109 -3.74 1.64 13.27
N PHE A 110 -2.66 1.04 12.78
CA PHE A 110 -1.38 1.08 13.48
C PHE A 110 -0.70 2.43 13.31
N GLU A 111 0.22 2.78 14.22
CA GLU A 111 0.97 4.03 14.13
C GLU A 111 1.87 4.07 12.88
N ASP A 112 2.33 2.92 12.41
CA ASP A 112 3.03 2.77 11.16
C ASP A 112 2.11 2.22 10.06
N ILE A 113 2.04 2.94 8.93
CA ILE A 113 1.22 2.52 7.77
C ILE A 113 1.65 1.15 7.23
N LYS A 114 2.91 0.74 7.45
CA LYS A 114 3.45 -0.55 7.02
C LYS A 114 2.81 -1.73 7.75
N SER A 115 2.30 -1.55 8.96
CA SER A 115 1.64 -2.61 9.73
C SER A 115 0.16 -2.81 9.38
N GLY A 116 -0.43 -1.90 8.59
CA GLY A 116 -1.82 -2.01 8.12
C GLY A 116 -2.85 -1.63 9.19
N PHE A 117 -3.87 -2.48 9.36
CA PHE A 117 -4.97 -2.24 10.32
C PHE A 117 -5.45 -3.54 10.98
N ARG A 118 -6.18 -3.39 12.09
CA ARG A 118 -6.87 -4.47 12.80
C ARG A 118 -8.36 -4.18 12.87
N ILE A 119 -9.18 -5.17 12.57
CA ILE A 119 -10.64 -5.11 12.80
C ILE A 119 -10.97 -5.93 14.04
N ASN A 120 -11.51 -5.28 15.07
CA ASN A 120 -11.94 -5.91 16.32
C ASN A 120 -13.46 -6.05 16.35
N PHE A 121 -13.94 -7.26 16.60
CA PHE A 121 -15.34 -7.56 16.86
C PHE A 121 -15.52 -7.84 18.36
N VAL A 122 -16.28 -7.01 19.06
CA VAL A 122 -16.45 -7.05 20.53
C VAL A 122 -17.91 -7.24 20.89
N GLY A 123 -18.19 -8.11 21.87
CA GLY A 123 -19.54 -8.34 22.38
C GLY A 123 -19.99 -9.80 22.43
N PHE A 124 -19.15 -10.73 21.99
CA PHE A 124 -19.40 -12.16 22.19
C PHE A 124 -19.14 -12.51 23.66
N ASN A 125 -20.21 -12.54 24.47
CA ASN A 125 -20.12 -13.14 25.81
C ASN A 125 -19.85 -14.64 25.63
N ARG A 126 -18.96 -15.20 26.47
CA ARG A 126 -18.82 -16.65 26.63
C ARG A 126 -20.05 -17.24 27.31
#